data_AF-A0A356IEI4-F1
#
_entry.id   AF-A0A356IEI4-F1
#
_cell.length_a   1.000
_cell.length_b   1.000
_cell.length_c   1.000
_cell.angle_alpha   90.00
_cell.angle_beta   90.00
_cell.angle_gamma   90.00
#
_symmetry.space_group_name_H-M   'P 1'
#
loop_
_entity.id
_entity.type
_entity.pdbx_description
1 polymer ?
#
loop_
_entity_poly.entity_id
_entity_poly.type
_entity_poly.pdbx_seq_one_letter_code
_entity_poly.pdbx_strand_id
1 'polypeptide(L)' 'PTSPSIAIGDKSPVVQAALRAPHIQGTRHWMRFPTYQVEQTTNGYEVIISDARYSRRPGGLGTIRVVLDHQLNVQ' A
#
# COMPACT_ATOMS: atom_id res chain seq x y z
N PRO A 1 19.83 -20.55 6.14
CA PRO A 1 19.60 -19.12 6.46
C PRO A 1 18.11 -18.76 6.41
N THR A 2 17.52 -18.43 7.55
CA THR A 2 16.16 -17.87 7.63
C THR A 2 16.19 -16.38 7.26
N SER A 3 15.48 -16.00 6.21
CA SER A 3 15.30 -14.57 5.87
C SER A 3 14.34 -13.90 6.88
N PRO A 4 14.48 -12.59 7.16
CA PRO A 4 13.59 -11.89 8.09
C PRO A 4 12.13 -11.90 7.63
N SER A 5 11.22 -12.02 8.60
CA SER A 5 9.77 -11.90 8.41
C SER A 5 9.40 -10.52 7.84
N ILE A 6 8.37 -10.49 7.02
CA ILE A 6 7.83 -9.24 6.44
C ILE A 6 6.58 -8.87 7.23
N ALA A 7 6.50 -7.64 7.72
CA ALA A 7 5.31 -7.14 8.41
C ALA A 7 4.18 -6.85 7.41
N ILE A 8 2.93 -7.13 7.80
CA ILE A 8 1.75 -6.70 7.02
C ILE A 8 1.62 -5.17 7.02
N GLY A 9 2.18 -4.50 8.04
CA GLY A 9 2.12 -3.05 8.17
C GLY A 9 0.78 -2.56 8.72
N ASP A 10 0.40 -1.34 8.35
CA ASP A 10 -0.73 -0.62 8.93
C ASP A 10 -2.10 -1.23 8.54
N LYS A 11 -3.10 -1.00 9.39
CA LYS A 11 -4.51 -1.41 9.23
C LYS A 11 -5.49 -0.25 9.45
N SER A 12 -5.00 0.98 9.57
CA SER A 12 -5.78 2.20 9.84
C SER A 12 -6.91 2.48 8.83
N PRO A 13 -7.84 3.39 9.16
CA PRO A 13 -8.84 3.88 8.21
C PRO A 13 -8.23 4.46 6.92
N VAL A 14 -7.01 5.00 6.98
CA VAL A 14 -6.25 5.51 5.82
C VAL A 14 -5.97 4.38 4.82
N VAL A 15 -5.51 3.23 5.31
CA VAL A 15 -5.33 2.02 4.49
C VAL A 15 -6.67 1.53 3.92
N GLN A 16 -7.76 1.60 4.68
CA GLN A 16 -9.09 1.20 4.20
C GLN A 16 -9.65 2.15 3.12
N ALA A 17 -9.34 3.44 3.17
CA ALA A 17 -9.68 4.41 2.13
C ALA A 17 -8.86 4.16 0.86
N ALA A 18 -7.54 4.00 0.98
CA ALA A 18 -6.68 3.64 -0.16
C ALA A 18 -7.11 2.30 -0.80
N LEU A 19 -7.50 1.31 0.00
CA LEU A 19 -8.03 0.03 -0.49
C LEU A 19 -9.35 0.13 -1.28
N ARG A 20 -10.05 1.27 -1.22
CA ARG A 20 -11.27 1.59 -1.98
C ARG A 20 -11.01 2.43 -3.23
N ALA A 21 -9.78 2.92 -3.44
CA ALA A 21 -9.46 3.77 -4.58
C ALA A 21 -9.74 3.05 -5.92
N PRO A 22 -10.47 3.65 -6.88
CA PRO A 22 -10.87 2.97 -8.12
C PRO A 22 -9.68 2.45 -8.93
N HIS A 23 -8.63 3.26 -9.05
CA HIS A 23 -7.45 2.94 -9.88
C HIS A 23 -6.65 1.73 -9.37
N ILE A 24 -6.74 1.36 -8.08
CA ILE A 24 -6.04 0.18 -7.56
C ILE A 24 -6.83 -1.13 -7.69
N GLN A 25 -8.13 -1.11 -8.00
CA GLN A 25 -8.96 -2.31 -7.82
C GLN A 25 -8.51 -3.46 -8.72
N GLY A 26 -7.97 -3.19 -9.92
CA GLY A 26 -7.30 -4.19 -10.74
C GLY A 26 -6.11 -4.84 -10.01
N THR A 27 -5.15 -4.04 -9.58
CA THR A 27 -3.96 -4.47 -8.83
C THR A 27 -4.32 -5.26 -7.57
N ARG A 28 -5.38 -4.84 -6.85
CA ARG A 28 -5.87 -5.47 -5.62
C ARG A 28 -6.33 -6.92 -5.83
N HIS A 29 -6.88 -7.27 -6.98
CA HIS A 29 -7.24 -8.67 -7.31
C HIS A 29 -6.02 -9.55 -7.64
N TRP A 30 -4.89 -8.96 -8.03
CA TRP A 30 -3.64 -9.68 -8.34
C TRP A 30 -2.69 -9.83 -7.14
N MET A 31 -2.84 -8.98 -6.11
CA MET A 31 -2.09 -9.08 -4.87
C MET A 31 -2.51 -10.33 -4.06
N ARG A 32 -1.52 -11.04 -3.52
CA ARG A 32 -1.71 -12.26 -2.70
C ARG A 32 -1.27 -12.06 -1.26
N PHE A 33 -0.22 -11.29 -1.04
CA PHE A 33 0.29 -10.97 0.30
C PHE A 33 0.54 -9.45 0.41
N PRO A 34 -0.52 -8.62 0.48
CA PRO A 34 -0.38 -7.17 0.54
C PRO A 34 0.22 -6.70 1.87
N THR A 35 1.07 -5.69 1.80
CA THR A 35 1.73 -5.01 2.92
C THR A 35 1.57 -3.50 2.77
N TYR A 36 1.31 -2.80 3.88
CA TYR A 36 0.88 -1.40 3.88
C TYR A 36 1.84 -0.49 4.67
N GLN A 37 2.33 0.57 4.02
CA GLN A 37 3.09 1.64 4.64
C GLN A 37 2.34 2.96 4.42
N VAL A 38 2.13 3.73 5.50
CA VAL A 38 1.41 5.01 5.48
C VAL A 38 2.37 6.11 5.91
N GLU A 39 2.48 7.13 5.09
CA GLU A 39 3.27 8.35 5.34
C GLU A 39 2.30 9.53 5.41
N GLN A 40 2.36 10.31 6.51
CA GLN A 40 1.57 11.53 6.63
C GLN A 40 2.32 12.68 5.96
N THR A 41 1.62 13.46 5.14
CA THR A 41 2.16 14.60 4.41
C THR A 41 1.47 15.90 4.83
N THR A 42 1.94 17.04 4.33
CA THR A 42 1.25 18.33 4.54
C THR A 42 -0.16 18.35 3.95
N ASN A 43 -0.41 17.55 2.92
CA ASN A 43 -1.63 17.62 2.10
C ASN A 43 -2.64 16.50 2.43
N GLY A 44 -2.25 15.54 3.27
CA GLY A 44 -3.05 14.38 3.64
C GLY A 44 -2.16 13.18 3.92
N TYR A 45 -2.41 12.06 3.24
CA TYR A 45 -1.72 10.80 3.46
C TYR A 45 -1.25 10.17 2.16
N GLU A 46 -0.15 9.44 2.23
CA GLU A 46 0.35 8.63 1.13
C GLU A 46 0.47 7.17 1.59
N VAL A 47 -0.21 6.27 0.86
CA VAL A 47 -0.29 4.86 1.20
C VAL A 47 0.43 4.04 0.14
N ILE A 48 1.58 3.47 0.52
CA ILE A 48 2.31 2.50 -0.29
C ILE A 48 1.73 1.11 0.01
N ILE A 49 1.18 0.46 -1.00
CA ILE A 49 0.71 -0.92 -0.95
C ILE A 49 1.65 -1.76 -1.81
N SER A 50 2.31 -2.76 -1.21
CA SER A 50 3.23 -3.67 -1.90
C SER A 50 2.83 -5.13 -1.73
N ASP A 51 3.22 -6.02 -2.64
CA ASP A 51 3.08 -7.47 -2.47
C ASP A 51 4.38 -8.11 -1.95
N ALA A 52 4.28 -8.82 -0.82
CA ALA A 52 5.42 -9.44 -0.15
C ALA A 52 6.19 -10.45 -1.04
N ARG A 53 5.57 -11.04 -2.09
CA ARG A 53 6.25 -11.90 -3.08
C ARG A 53 7.40 -11.20 -3.81
N TYR A 54 7.33 -9.88 -3.93
CA TYR A 54 8.28 -9.07 -4.71
C TYR A 54 9.12 -8.12 -3.86
N SER A 55 8.79 -7.96 -2.56
CA SER A 55 9.48 -7.14 -1.56
C SER A 55 11.02 -7.22 -1.52
N ARG A 56 11.62 -8.32 -2.00
CA ARG A 56 13.08 -8.56 -2.05
C ARG A 56 13.67 -8.48 -3.46
N ARG A 57 12.92 -7.97 -4.44
CA ARG A 57 13.37 -7.80 -5.84
C ARG A 57 13.61 -6.31 -6.13
N PRO A 58 14.72 -5.93 -6.78
CA PRO A 58 14.86 -4.58 -7.31
C PRO A 58 13.81 -4.34 -8.42
N GLY A 59 13.37 -3.08 -8.57
CA GLY A 59 12.46 -2.66 -9.64
C GLY A 59 10.98 -2.47 -9.28
N GLY A 60 10.60 -2.48 -7.99
CA GLY A 60 9.28 -2.01 -7.54
C GLY A 60 8.05 -2.82 -8.01
N LEU A 61 8.25 -4.05 -8.50
CA LEU A 61 7.17 -4.89 -9.00
C LEU A 61 6.13 -5.18 -7.92
N GLY A 62 4.85 -4.93 -8.23
CA GLY A 62 3.75 -5.16 -7.28
C GLY A 62 3.64 -4.12 -6.16
N THR A 63 4.31 -2.97 -6.29
CA THR A 63 4.08 -1.77 -5.47
C THR A 63 3.16 -0.79 -6.18
N ILE A 64 2.25 -0.15 -5.44
CA ILE A 64 1.39 0.95 -5.88
C ILE A 64 1.30 1.99 -4.75
N ARG A 65 1.29 3.30 -5.06
CA ARG A 65 1.34 4.41 -4.08
C ARG A 65 0.10 5.28 -4.29
N VAL A 66 -0.80 5.33 -3.31
CA VAL A 66 -2.11 6.01 -3.37
C VAL A 66 -2.04 7.27 -2.52
N VAL A 67 -2.38 8.43 -3.09
CA VAL A 67 -2.47 9.69 -2.37
C VAL A 67 -3.92 9.93 -1.93
N LEU A 68 -4.07 10.35 -0.67
CA LEU A 68 -5.35 10.73 -0.06
C LEU A 68 -5.24 12.13 0.53
N ASP A 69 -6.32 12.90 0.52
CA ASP A 69 -6.42 14.15 1.29
C ASP A 69 -6.66 13.88 2.81
N HIS A 70 -6.69 14.96 3.59
CA HIS A 70 -7.01 14.90 5.04
C HIS A 70 -8.45 14.41 5.34
N GLN A 71 -9.33 14.33 4.34
CA GLN A 71 -10.70 13.80 4.44
C GLN A 71 -10.80 12.33 3.97
N LEU A 72 -9.67 11.73 3.58
CA LEU A 72 -9.52 10.38 3.02
C LEU A 72 -10.16 10.18 1.63
N ASN A 73 -10.36 11.25 0.86
CA ASN A 73 -10.69 11.14 -0.56
C ASN A 73 -9.41 10.87 -1.37
N VAL A 74 -9.56 10.17 -2.49
CA VAL A 74 -8.47 9.93 -3.45
C VAL A 74 -8.19 11.20 -4.27
N GLN A 75 -6.91 11.54 -4.43
CA GLN A 75 -6.41 12.58 -5.34
C GLN A 75 -6.07 11.98 -6.71
#